data_AF-A0A7W1HKP7-F1
#
_entry.id   AF-A0A7W1HKP7-F1
#
_cell.length_a   1.000
_cell.length_b   1.000
_cell.length_c   1.000
_cell.angle_alpha   90.00
_cell.angle_beta   90.00
_cell.angle_gamma   90.00
#
_symmetry.space_group_name_H-M   'P 1'
#
loop_
_entity.id
_entity.type
_entity.pdbx_description
1 polymer ?
#
loop_
_entity_poly.entity_id
_entity_poly.type
_entity_poly.pdbx_seq_one_letter_code
_entity_poly.pdbx_strand_id
1 'polypeptide(L)'
;MNCARLERDEAAAIQALALLPPEGVPFRPKLVAPPEYYVALVAELFGRPADAEKAYLATRAHLQKILAEQPENAPAWSVLGFVQAGLGQKEEAINAGRRACELLPLAREATAGATALTDLVRIYVRVGENDLALQMLSSRTEEALMNYGYLSLHSDWDTVRDDPRFQSYMARFAPPTASR
;
A
#
# COMPACT_ATOMS: atom_id res chain seq x y z
N MET A 1 -8.90 -28.96 -1.85
CA MET A 1 -8.73 -27.59 -1.31
C MET A 1 -7.46 -27.00 -1.92
N ASN A 2 -7.51 -26.69 -3.23
CA ASN A 2 -6.35 -26.25 -4.02
C ASN A 2 -6.69 -24.95 -4.77
N CYS A 3 -7.31 -23.98 -4.09
CA CYS A 3 -7.81 -22.76 -4.73
C CYS A 3 -7.11 -21.47 -4.31
N ALA A 4 -6.06 -21.51 -3.48
CA ALA A 4 -5.29 -20.32 -3.11
C ALA A 4 -3.86 -20.27 -3.73
N ARG A 5 -3.47 -21.29 -4.51
CA ARG A 5 -2.09 -21.43 -5.04
C ARG A 5 -1.94 -21.03 -6.51
N LEU A 6 -2.94 -20.34 -7.09
CA LEU A 6 -3.00 -20.11 -8.53
C LEU A 6 -2.44 -18.77 -9.04
N GLU A 7 -1.96 -17.84 -8.20
CA GLU A 7 -1.50 -16.53 -8.72
C GLU A 7 -0.20 -16.00 -8.07
N ARG A 8 0.88 -16.76 -8.17
CA ARG A 8 2.26 -16.24 -8.00
C ARG A 8 3.15 -16.78 -9.12
N ASP A 9 2.74 -16.56 -10.36
CA ASP A 9 3.56 -16.85 -11.52
C ASP A 9 4.59 -15.73 -11.71
N GLU A 10 5.83 -15.99 -11.27
CA GLU A 10 6.95 -15.04 -11.41
C GLU A 10 7.23 -14.73 -12.88
N ALA A 11 7.10 -15.70 -13.79
CA ALA A 11 7.38 -15.49 -15.19
C ALA A 11 6.35 -14.55 -15.83
N ALA A 12 5.07 -14.72 -15.51
CA ALA A 12 4.01 -13.80 -15.94
C ALA A 12 4.21 -12.39 -15.39
N ALA A 13 4.60 -12.26 -14.12
CA ALA A 13 4.90 -10.96 -13.51
C ALA A 13 6.09 -10.26 -14.20
N ILE A 14 7.17 -10.99 -14.48
CA ILE A 14 8.34 -10.47 -15.20
C ILE A 14 7.96 -10.04 -16.63
N GLN A 15 7.14 -10.83 -17.33
CA GLN A 15 6.65 -10.45 -18.67
C GLN A 15 5.83 -9.17 -18.62
N ALA A 16 4.94 -9.01 -17.64
CA ALA A 16 4.16 -7.79 -17.47
C ALA A 16 5.05 -6.57 -17.18
N LEU A 17 6.08 -6.73 -16.35
CA LEU A 17 7.06 -5.66 -16.08
C LEU A 17 7.79 -5.21 -17.34
N ALA A 18 8.12 -6.12 -18.25
CA ALA A 18 8.80 -5.81 -19.51
C ALA A 18 7.93 -4.99 -20.48
N LEU A 19 6.61 -4.96 -20.28
CA LEU A 19 5.66 -4.19 -21.08
C LEU A 19 5.38 -2.81 -20.49
N LEU A 20 5.94 -2.48 -19.33
CA LEU A 20 5.71 -1.17 -18.71
C LEU A 20 6.36 -0.05 -19.54
N PRO A 21 5.65 1.06 -19.77
CA PRO A 21 6.20 2.20 -20.48
C PRO A 21 7.34 2.84 -19.66
N PRO A 22 8.45 3.28 -20.29
CA PRO A 22 9.56 3.92 -19.59
C PRO A 22 9.18 5.24 -18.92
N GLU A 23 8.15 5.94 -19.43
CA GLU A 23 7.57 7.14 -18.83
C GLU A 23 6.77 6.85 -17.54
N GLY A 24 6.53 5.58 -17.21
CA GLY A 24 5.76 5.16 -16.04
C GLY A 24 4.26 5.04 -16.31
N VAL A 25 3.54 4.53 -15.32
CA VAL A 25 2.11 4.22 -15.42
C VAL A 25 1.29 5.20 -14.58
N PRO A 26 0.21 5.79 -15.13
CA PRO A 26 -0.73 6.57 -14.32
C PRO A 26 -1.24 5.75 -13.13
N PHE A 27 -0.93 6.20 -11.92
CA PHE A 27 -1.23 5.45 -10.70
C PHE A 27 -2.36 6.10 -9.90
N ARG A 28 -2.30 7.42 -9.73
CA ARG A 28 -3.30 8.23 -9.03
C ARG A 28 -3.45 9.59 -9.72
N PRO A 29 -4.50 10.37 -9.43
CA PRO A 29 -4.59 11.74 -9.93
C PRO A 29 -3.29 12.50 -9.63
N LYS A 30 -2.68 13.06 -10.67
CA LYS A 30 -1.40 13.81 -10.60
C LYS A 30 -0.18 12.99 -10.15
N LEU A 31 -0.21 11.66 -10.27
CA LEU A 31 0.95 10.80 -10.03
C LEU A 31 1.05 9.70 -11.08
N VAL A 32 2.18 9.74 -11.80
CA VAL A 32 2.65 8.64 -12.65
C VAL A 32 3.69 7.88 -11.85
N ALA A 33 3.48 6.59 -11.62
CA ALA A 33 4.43 5.76 -10.90
C ALA A 33 5.52 5.28 -11.88
N PRO A 34 6.81 5.38 -11.51
CA PRO A 34 7.88 4.90 -12.37
C PRO A 34 7.86 3.35 -12.42
N PRO A 35 8.32 2.71 -13.52
CA PRO A 35 8.31 1.24 -13.63
C PRO A 35 8.99 0.53 -12.46
N GLU A 36 10.03 1.14 -11.89
CA GLU A 36 10.77 0.64 -10.73
C GLU A 36 9.87 0.43 -9.51
N TYR A 37 8.78 1.18 -9.38
CA TYR A 37 7.83 0.95 -8.29
C TYR A 37 7.22 -0.45 -8.38
N TYR A 38 6.81 -0.86 -9.58
CA TYR A 38 6.24 -2.19 -9.82
C TYR A 38 7.30 -3.29 -9.74
N VAL A 39 8.52 -3.01 -10.22
CA VAL A 39 9.66 -3.94 -10.05
C VAL A 39 9.90 -4.23 -8.58
N ALA A 40 9.85 -3.21 -7.71
CA ALA A 40 10.04 -3.38 -6.28
C ALA A 40 8.95 -4.27 -5.65
N LEU A 41 7.68 -4.03 -5.99
CA LEU A 41 6.55 -4.84 -5.52
C LEU A 41 6.66 -6.31 -5.94
N VAL A 42 7.02 -6.56 -7.20
CA VAL A 42 7.20 -7.91 -7.72
C VAL A 42 8.39 -8.59 -7.06
N ALA A 43 9.53 -7.90 -6.95
CA ALA A 43 10.71 -8.44 -6.27
C ALA A 43 10.42 -8.79 -4.81
N GLU A 44 9.68 -7.95 -4.08
CA GLU A 44 9.24 -8.22 -2.72
C GLU A 44 8.32 -9.45 -2.66
N LEU A 45 7.33 -9.54 -3.55
CA LEU A 45 6.39 -10.66 -3.63
C LEU A 45 7.08 -12.01 -3.83
N PHE A 46 8.16 -12.03 -4.60
CA PHE A 46 8.94 -13.23 -4.92
C PHE A 46 10.18 -13.42 -4.03
N GLY A 47 10.33 -12.65 -2.95
CA GLY A 47 11.39 -12.85 -1.98
C GLY A 47 12.78 -12.50 -2.52
N ARG A 48 12.89 -11.45 -3.34
CA ARG A 48 14.13 -10.94 -3.94
C ARG A 48 14.51 -9.59 -3.31
N PRO A 49 14.97 -9.57 -2.05
CA PRO A 49 15.13 -8.34 -1.28
C PRO A 49 16.13 -7.35 -1.87
N ALA A 50 17.23 -7.82 -2.46
CA ALA A 50 18.23 -6.94 -3.09
C ALA A 50 17.67 -6.21 -4.33
N ASP A 51 16.86 -6.90 -5.13
CA ASP A 51 16.21 -6.32 -6.30
C ASP A 51 15.11 -5.33 -5.87
N ALA A 52 14.35 -5.69 -4.83
CA ALA A 52 13.34 -4.83 -4.24
C ALA A 52 13.96 -3.54 -3.67
N GLU A 53 15.03 -3.65 -2.89
CA GLU A 53 15.75 -2.50 -2.32
C GLU A 53 16.25 -1.56 -3.42
N LYS A 54 16.92 -2.08 -4.44
CA LYS A 54 17.41 -1.29 -5.57
C LYS A 54 16.27 -0.53 -6.27
N ALA A 55 15.16 -1.21 -6.54
CA ALA A 55 14.00 -0.63 -7.21
C ALA A 55 13.25 0.39 -6.33
N TYR A 56 13.16 0.15 -5.02
CA TYR A 56 12.64 1.12 -4.06
C TYR A 56 13.51 2.38 -3.98
N LEU A 57 14.84 2.25 -3.97
CA LEU A 57 15.75 3.40 -3.97
C LEU A 57 15.56 4.27 -5.23
N ALA A 58 15.41 3.65 -6.40
CA ALA A 58 15.13 4.36 -7.65
C ALA A 58 13.77 5.08 -7.61
N THR A 59 12.74 4.41 -7.11
CA THR A 59 11.40 4.99 -6.95
C THR A 59 11.42 6.16 -5.98
N ARG A 60 12.12 6.04 -4.84
CA ARG A 60 12.29 7.11 -3.86
C ARG A 60 12.90 8.35 -4.50
N ALA A 61 13.97 8.18 -5.27
CA ALA A 61 14.63 9.30 -5.96
C ALA A 61 13.70 9.99 -6.97
N HIS A 62 12.86 9.23 -7.68
CA HIS A 62 11.86 9.79 -8.58
C HIS A 62 10.79 10.61 -7.81
N LEU A 63 10.22 10.05 -6.74
CA LEU A 63 9.20 10.72 -5.92
C LEU A 63 9.74 11.99 -5.26
N GLN A 64 10.99 11.99 -4.81
CA GLN A 64 11.62 13.17 -4.24
C GLN A 64 11.74 14.33 -5.24
N LYS A 65 11.95 14.03 -6.54
CA LYS A 65 11.91 15.06 -7.60
C LYS A 65 10.51 15.64 -7.78
N ILE A 66 9.49 14.78 -7.83
CA ILE A 66 8.08 15.21 -7.91
C ILE A 66 7.76 16.13 -6.73
N LEU A 67 8.17 15.75 -5.51
CA LEU A 67 7.88 16.50 -4.29
C LEU A 67 8.68 17.80 -4.17
N ALA A 68 9.84 17.90 -4.82
CA ALA A 68 10.57 19.16 -4.90
C ALA A 68 9.82 20.20 -5.76
N GLU A 69 9.15 19.76 -6.82
CA GLU A 69 8.36 20.63 -7.71
C GLU A 69 6.91 20.82 -7.21
N GLN A 70 6.36 19.80 -6.56
CA GLN A 70 4.98 19.74 -6.09
C GLN A 70 4.94 19.25 -4.63
N PRO A 71 5.33 20.09 -3.65
CA PRO A 71 5.40 19.69 -2.23
C PRO A 71 4.06 19.26 -1.63
N GLU A 72 2.95 19.62 -2.27
CA GLU A 72 1.57 19.28 -1.84
C GLU A 72 0.98 18.09 -2.61
N ASN A 73 1.80 17.35 -3.36
CA ASN A 73 1.36 16.14 -4.06
C ASN A 73 1.15 14.98 -3.05
N ALA A 74 -0.05 14.90 -2.48
CA ALA A 74 -0.39 13.90 -1.48
C ALA A 74 -0.28 12.43 -1.95
N PRO A 75 -0.63 12.08 -3.21
CA PRO A 75 -0.32 10.76 -3.76
C PRO A 75 1.17 10.43 -3.71
N ALA A 76 2.05 11.37 -4.09
CA ALA A 76 3.49 11.16 -4.06
C ALA A 76 4.00 10.95 -2.63
N TRP A 77 3.49 11.69 -1.63
CA TRP A 77 3.77 11.46 -0.22
C TRP A 77 3.33 10.06 0.25
N SER A 78 2.15 9.59 -0.18
CA SER A 78 1.65 8.26 0.19
C SER A 78 2.56 7.15 -0.34
N VAL A 79 2.93 7.22 -1.62
CA VAL A 79 3.83 6.23 -2.23
C VAL A 79 5.24 6.33 -1.64
N LEU A 80 5.72 7.54 -1.31
CA LEU A 80 7.02 7.72 -0.65
C LEU A 80 7.04 7.01 0.70
N GLY A 81 5.98 7.15 1.50
CA GLY A 81 5.87 6.45 2.78
C GLY A 81 5.87 4.94 2.62
N PHE A 82 5.17 4.41 1.63
CA PHE A 82 5.18 2.97 1.33
C PHE A 82 6.56 2.46 0.91
N VAL A 83 7.25 3.19 0.03
CA VAL A 83 8.61 2.87 -0.43
C VAL A 83 9.60 2.92 0.73
N GLN A 84 9.50 3.91 1.61
CA GLN A 84 10.33 4.02 2.81
C GLN A 84 10.09 2.86 3.78
N ALA A 85 8.84 2.40 3.93
CA ALA A 85 8.53 1.22 4.71
C ALA A 85 9.20 -0.04 4.13
N GLY A 86 9.17 -0.22 2.80
CA GLY A 86 9.88 -1.31 2.11
C GLY A 86 11.41 -1.26 2.26
N LEU A 87 11.97 -0.07 2.47
CA LEU A 87 13.40 0.13 2.76
C LEU A 87 13.73 0.00 4.27
N GLY A 88 12.77 -0.31 5.12
CA GLY A 88 12.95 -0.38 6.58
C GLY A 88 13.11 0.99 7.26
N GLN A 89 12.82 2.09 6.55
CA GLN A 89 12.94 3.47 7.03
C GLN A 89 11.67 3.90 7.75
N LYS A 90 11.47 3.35 8.95
CA LYS A 90 10.21 3.41 9.70
C LYS A 90 9.71 4.84 9.97
N GLU A 91 10.56 5.70 10.52
CA GLU A 91 10.12 7.04 10.94
C GLU A 91 9.77 7.91 9.72
N GLU A 92 10.59 7.82 8.68
CA GLU A 92 10.35 8.53 7.42
C GLU A 92 9.07 8.05 6.76
N ALA A 93 8.83 6.73 6.75
CA ALA A 93 7.63 6.15 6.19
C ALA A 93 6.35 6.70 6.84
N ILE A 94 6.33 6.73 8.18
CA ILE A 94 5.21 7.25 8.97
C ILE A 94 5.02 8.74 8.70
N ASN A 95 6.11 9.52 8.70
CA ASN A 95 6.05 10.96 8.46
C ASN A 95 5.47 11.28 7.08
N ALA A 96 5.89 10.55 6.04
CA ALA A 96 5.37 10.73 4.69
C ALA A 96 3.88 10.35 4.59
N GLY A 97 3.46 9.23 5.19
CA GLY A 97 2.04 8.83 5.22
C GLY A 97 1.15 9.83 5.98
N ARG A 98 1.64 10.38 7.10
CA ARG A 98 0.94 11.45 7.84
C ARG A 98 0.82 12.71 7.00
N ARG A 99 1.90 13.11 6.30
CA ARG A 99 1.87 14.27 5.41
C ARG A 99 0.83 14.14 4.31
N ALA A 100 0.66 12.95 3.74
CA ALA A 100 -0.41 12.69 2.77
C ALA A 100 -1.81 12.88 3.38
N CYS A 101 -2.03 12.42 4.61
CA CYS A 101 -3.31 12.59 5.32
C CYS A 101 -3.60 14.05 5.69
N GLU A 102 -2.58 14.84 6.02
CA GLU A 102 -2.72 16.28 6.27
C GLU A 102 -3.15 17.05 5.02
N LEU A 103 -2.60 16.67 3.86
CA LEU A 103 -2.91 17.30 2.58
C LEU A 103 -4.29 16.89 2.04
N LEU A 104 -4.76 15.69 2.38
CA LEU A 104 -6.08 15.16 1.99
C LEU A 104 -6.93 14.91 3.24
N PRO A 105 -7.36 15.96 3.95
CA PRO A 105 -8.17 15.77 5.15
C PRO A 105 -9.52 15.16 4.75
N LEU A 106 -9.90 14.08 5.43
CA LEU A 106 -11.13 13.33 5.17
C LEU A 106 -12.38 14.21 5.11
N ALA A 107 -12.43 15.25 5.96
CA ALA A 107 -13.54 16.19 6.03
C ALA A 107 -13.74 17.04 4.76
N ARG A 108 -12.71 17.18 3.91
CA ARG A 108 -12.77 17.98 2.67
C ARG A 108 -12.80 17.12 1.42
N GLU A 109 -12.03 16.03 1.43
CA GLU A 109 -11.90 15.13 0.28
C GLU A 109 -12.14 13.69 0.72
N ALA A 110 -13.39 13.31 0.95
CA ALA A 110 -13.74 12.03 1.56
C ALA A 110 -13.06 10.82 0.88
N THR A 111 -13.17 10.70 -0.45
CA THR A 111 -12.58 9.57 -1.19
C THR A 111 -11.05 9.57 -1.18
N ALA A 112 -10.42 10.72 -1.43
CA ALA A 112 -8.97 10.83 -1.50
C ALA A 112 -8.33 10.73 -0.11
N GLY A 113 -8.96 11.33 0.91
CA GLY A 113 -8.59 11.21 2.31
C GLY A 113 -8.76 9.78 2.85
N ALA A 114 -9.83 9.08 2.49
CA ALA A 114 -9.99 7.67 2.83
C ALA A 114 -8.91 6.78 2.20
N THR A 115 -8.42 7.14 1.00
CA THR A 115 -7.29 6.48 0.35
C THR A 115 -5.98 6.76 1.09
N ALA A 116 -5.69 8.01 1.43
CA ALA A 116 -4.48 8.39 2.18
C ALA A 116 -4.44 7.72 3.57
N LEU A 117 -5.57 7.68 4.28
CA LEU A 117 -5.68 6.97 5.56
C LEU A 117 -5.42 5.47 5.41
N THR A 118 -5.93 4.85 4.33
CA THR A 118 -5.67 3.45 4.01
C THR A 118 -4.18 3.19 3.82
N ASP A 119 -3.48 4.05 3.07
CA ASP A 119 -2.04 3.91 2.88
C ASP A 119 -1.27 4.09 4.19
N LEU A 120 -1.66 5.02 5.05
CA LEU A 120 -1.03 5.20 6.36
C LEU A 120 -1.21 3.97 7.25
N VAL A 121 -2.39 3.34 7.27
CA VAL A 121 -2.59 2.06 7.98
C VAL A 121 -1.63 1.00 7.43
N ARG A 122 -1.54 0.85 6.11
CA ARG A 122 -0.63 -0.13 5.49
C ARG A 122 0.83 0.15 5.84
N ILE A 123 1.25 1.41 5.86
CA ILE A 123 2.57 1.83 6.31
C ILE A 123 2.81 1.38 7.74
N TYR A 124 1.87 1.65 8.65
CA TYR A 124 1.98 1.22 10.05
C TYR A 124 2.16 -0.30 10.17
N VAL A 125 1.37 -1.09 9.46
CA VAL A 125 1.51 -2.56 9.50
C VAL A 125 2.88 -3.00 8.96
N ARG A 126 3.33 -2.45 7.83
CA ARG A 126 4.64 -2.80 7.23
C ARG A 126 5.82 -2.48 8.14
N VAL A 127 5.73 -1.42 8.95
CA VAL A 127 6.79 -1.03 9.88
C VAL A 127 6.59 -1.59 11.31
N GLY A 128 5.61 -2.49 11.49
CA GLY A 128 5.34 -3.18 12.75
C GLY A 128 4.58 -2.36 13.80
N GLU A 129 4.03 -1.20 13.44
CA GLU A 129 3.18 -0.35 14.28
C GLU A 129 1.72 -0.86 14.28
N ASN A 130 1.55 -2.13 14.58
CA ASN A 130 0.28 -2.85 14.46
C ASN A 130 -0.82 -2.26 15.35
N ASP A 131 -0.50 -1.81 16.56
CA ASP A 131 -1.49 -1.19 17.44
C ASP A 131 -2.04 0.13 16.87
N LEU A 132 -1.19 0.96 16.28
CA LEU A 132 -1.61 2.19 15.62
C LEU A 132 -2.48 1.88 14.39
N ALA A 133 -2.06 0.91 13.57
CA ALA A 133 -2.84 0.44 12.43
C ALA A 133 -4.25 -0.02 12.84
N LEU A 134 -4.34 -0.84 13.88
CA LEU A 134 -5.60 -1.42 14.36
C LEU A 134 -6.49 -0.39 15.06
N GLN A 135 -5.91 0.54 15.81
CA GLN A 135 -6.64 1.65 16.38
C GLN A 135 -7.28 2.51 15.28
N MET A 136 -6.52 2.82 14.22
CA MET A 136 -7.04 3.56 13.08
C MET A 136 -8.17 2.80 12.40
N LEU A 137 -7.99 1.51 12.08
CA LEU A 137 -9.04 0.69 11.45
C LEU A 137 -10.33 0.64 12.29
N SER A 138 -10.20 0.51 13.61
CA SER A 138 -11.33 0.44 14.54
C SER A 138 -12.14 1.74 14.57
N SER A 139 -11.49 2.90 14.37
CA SER A 139 -12.15 4.21 14.36
C SER A 139 -12.91 4.51 13.06
N ARG A 140 -12.74 3.70 12.00
CA ARG A 140 -13.37 3.95 10.69
C ARG A 140 -14.80 3.44 10.64
N THR A 141 -15.73 4.32 10.32
CA THR A 141 -17.16 4.03 10.15
C THR A 141 -17.55 3.84 8.69
N GLU A 142 -16.77 4.36 7.76
CA GLU A 142 -16.92 4.27 6.31
C GLU A 142 -16.66 2.87 5.75
N GLU A 143 -17.38 2.51 4.68
CA GLU A 143 -17.13 1.30 3.90
C GLU A 143 -15.72 1.38 3.31
N ALA A 144 -14.87 0.44 3.69
CA ALA A 144 -13.47 0.50 3.36
C ALA A 144 -13.26 0.35 1.84
N LEU A 145 -12.40 1.22 1.26
CA LEU A 145 -11.79 0.97 -0.05
C LEU A 145 -11.00 -0.36 -0.08
N MET A 146 -10.68 -0.90 1.11
CA MET A 146 -10.16 -2.24 1.33
C MET A 146 -11.33 -3.23 1.42
N ASN A 147 -11.74 -3.80 0.28
CA ASN A 147 -12.69 -4.90 0.31
C ASN A 147 -12.08 -6.17 0.95
N TYR A 148 -12.94 -7.11 1.35
CA TYR A 148 -12.54 -8.35 2.02
C TYR A 148 -11.45 -9.14 1.27
N GLY A 149 -11.50 -9.14 -0.07
CA GLY A 149 -10.48 -9.80 -0.91
C GLY A 149 -9.10 -9.17 -0.78
N TYR A 150 -9.01 -7.84 -0.80
CA TYR A 150 -7.76 -7.11 -0.62
C TYR A 150 -7.10 -7.38 0.75
N LEU A 151 -7.91 -7.37 1.82
CA LEU A 151 -7.46 -7.66 3.20
C LEU A 151 -7.01 -9.11 3.40
N SER A 152 -7.69 -10.04 2.73
CA SER A 152 -7.43 -11.47 2.90
C SER A 152 -6.20 -11.95 2.13
N LEU A 153 -5.83 -11.29 1.02
CA LEU A 153 -4.82 -11.77 0.08
C LEU A 153 -3.46 -11.07 0.21
N HIS A 154 -3.41 -9.82 0.68
CA HIS A 154 -2.14 -9.10 0.80
C HIS A 154 -1.35 -9.52 2.05
N SER A 155 -0.08 -9.87 1.83
CA SER A 155 0.87 -10.25 2.88
C SER A 155 1.20 -9.11 3.84
N ASP A 156 0.96 -7.85 3.44
CA ASP A 156 1.07 -6.69 4.33
C ASP A 156 0.32 -6.94 5.65
N TRP A 157 -0.82 -7.66 5.64
CA TRP A 157 -1.66 -7.89 6.82
C TRP A 157 -1.29 -9.12 7.65
N ASP A 158 -0.29 -9.91 7.25
CA ASP A 158 0.00 -11.18 7.91
C ASP A 158 0.38 -11.00 9.39
N THR A 159 0.99 -9.88 9.76
CA THR A 159 1.37 -9.56 11.14
C THR A 159 0.20 -9.18 12.04
N VAL A 160 -0.95 -8.79 11.47
CA VAL A 160 -2.17 -8.43 12.21
C VAL A 160 -3.33 -9.38 11.95
N ARG A 161 -3.13 -10.40 11.11
CA ARG A 161 -4.19 -11.27 10.62
C ARG A 161 -4.92 -11.97 11.76
N ASP A 162 -4.20 -12.41 12.78
CA ASP A 162 -4.76 -13.13 13.93
C ASP A 162 -5.25 -12.20 15.07
N ASP A 163 -5.13 -10.87 14.92
CA ASP A 163 -5.60 -9.93 15.94
C ASP A 163 -7.14 -9.84 15.93
N PRO A 164 -7.82 -10.00 17.09
CA PRO A 164 -9.28 -9.92 17.17
C PRO A 164 -9.88 -8.61 16.65
N ARG A 165 -9.17 -7.47 16.76
CA ARG A 165 -9.59 -6.17 16.23
C ARG A 165 -9.61 -6.20 14.71
N PHE A 166 -8.60 -6.82 14.09
CA PHE A 166 -8.52 -6.99 12.64
C PHE A 166 -9.62 -7.92 12.13
N GLN A 167 -9.83 -9.05 12.80
CA GLN A 167 -10.89 -10.00 12.47
C GLN A 167 -12.29 -9.38 12.58
N SER A 168 -12.53 -8.60 13.64
CA SER A 168 -13.78 -7.84 13.81
C SER A 168 -13.99 -6.81 12.69
N TYR A 169 -12.93 -6.10 12.31
CA TYR A 169 -12.95 -5.19 11.18
C TYR A 169 -13.27 -5.92 9.86
N MET A 170 -12.64 -7.06 9.59
CA MET A 170 -12.91 -7.88 8.40
C MET A 170 -14.34 -8.41 8.36
N ALA A 171 -14.90 -8.82 9.50
CA ALA A 171 -16.26 -9.37 9.59
C ALA A 171 -17.34 -8.39 9.11
N ARG A 172 -17.09 -7.07 9.21
CA ARG A 172 -17.99 -6.03 8.69
C ARG A 172 -18.14 -6.07 7.17
N PHE A 173 -17.17 -6.63 6.46
CA PHE A 173 -17.09 -6.67 5.00
C PHE A 173 -17.12 -8.08 4.42
N ALA A 174 -17.27 -9.10 5.28
CA ALA A 174 -17.36 -10.48 4.83
C ALA A 174 -18.64 -10.66 3.99
N PRO A 175 -18.56 -11.35 2.83
CA PRO A 175 -19.77 -11.71 2.10
C PRO A 175 -20.68 -12.54 3.02
N PRO A 176 -22.01 -12.42 2.91
CA PRO A 176 -22.92 -13.23 3.70
C PRO A 176 -22.57 -14.71 3.50
N THR A 177 -22.35 -15.42 4.61
CA THR A 177 -22.10 -16.86 4.58
C THR A 177 -23.23 -17.52 3.80
N ALA A 178 -22.90 -18.13 2.65
CA ALA A 178 -23.84 -18.94 1.90
C ALA A 178 -24.25 -20.11 2.80
N SER A 179 -25.45 -20.02 3.36
CA SER A 179 -26.11 -21.12 4.07
C SER A 179 -26.16 -22.32 3.12
N ARG A 180 -25.50 -23.42 3.51
CA ARG A 180 -25.72 -24.72 2.88
C ARG A 180 -27.03 -25.32 3.35
#